data_AF-A0A0X3SL09-F1
#
_entry.id   AF-A0A0X3SL09-F1
#
_cell.length_a   1.000
_cell.length_b   1.000
_cell.length_c   1.000
_cell.angle_alpha   90.00
_cell.angle_beta   90.00
_cell.angle_gamma   90.00
#
_symmetry.space_group_name_H-M   'P 1'
#
loop_
_entity.id
_entity.type
_entity.pdbx_description
1 polymer ?
#
loop_
_entity_poly.entity_id
_entity_poly.type
_entity_poly.pdbx_seq_one_letter_code
_entity_poly.pdbx_strand_id
1 'polypeptide(L)'
;MPKRKAAIAAGSVAALGAAALLLPNANASQTDPSGDAAPRTFGANDVPDLAGRLASQLGDAFAGSYYNADKQQIVVNVVGNDSNAVSTVKKAGAVPNQVQNSTSTLRAAAGTLRSRATIPGTAWSVDPRTNEIRVTADSTVTGNRWNTLESTVKSLGSGVATIKKSAGTFKTFVSGGDAIFAQENGGTVRCSLGFNVTASDGSPAFLTAGHCGVAAAQWSDSAGGQPIASVDQATFPGDGDFSLVKYDDPATQAPSEVDAGNGQTVQINQAADAAVGQQVFRMGSTTGLHDGTVTGLDATVNYPEGTVTGLIQTDVCAEPGDSGGSLFTQDGSAVGLTSGGSGDCTSGGETFFQPVTTALQATGATLGAGDAAGSGDQSVDPGNTADPGDQAGAGDPSAGGADLSGRSENPGAGGGQAPEVGH
;
A
#
# COMPACT_ATOMS: atom_id res chain seq x y z
N MET A 1 -37.18 66.33 -41.31
CA MET A 1 -38.33 66.87 -40.54
C MET A 1 -38.10 66.59 -39.06
N PRO A 2 -38.47 67.52 -38.16
CA PRO A 2 -37.70 67.93 -36.98
C PRO A 2 -38.21 67.24 -35.69
N LYS A 3 -37.53 67.27 -34.53
CA LYS A 3 -37.41 68.44 -33.65
C LYS A 3 -36.47 68.15 -32.46
N ARG A 4 -35.62 69.15 -32.20
CA ARG A 4 -34.91 69.45 -30.95
C ARG A 4 -35.87 69.67 -29.76
N LYS A 5 -35.32 69.56 -28.54
CA LYS A 5 -35.43 70.45 -27.34
C LYS A 5 -35.14 69.60 -26.08
N ALA A 6 -34.51 70.02 -24.99
CA ALA A 6 -33.87 71.27 -24.51
C ALA A 6 -32.99 70.83 -23.29
N ALA A 7 -31.73 71.28 -23.18
CA ALA A 7 -31.24 72.33 -22.26
C ALA A 7 -31.69 72.22 -20.79
N ILE A 8 -30.73 72.15 -19.86
CA ILE A 8 -30.59 72.99 -18.66
C ILE A 8 -29.11 72.99 -18.23
N ALA A 9 -28.60 74.20 -17.98
CA ALA A 9 -27.29 74.49 -17.43
C ALA A 9 -27.39 74.73 -15.92
N ALA A 10 -26.37 74.28 -15.18
CA ALA A 10 -25.92 74.78 -13.89
C ALA A 10 -24.47 74.26 -13.78
N GLY A 11 -23.43 74.99 -13.42
CA GLY A 11 -23.27 76.22 -12.66
C GLY A 11 -21.85 76.11 -12.11
N SER A 12 -21.00 77.09 -12.40
CA SER A 12 -19.55 77.06 -12.17
C SER A 12 -19.19 77.11 -10.68
N VAL A 13 -18.21 76.31 -10.26
CA VAL A 13 -17.28 76.69 -9.17
C VAL A 13 -15.87 76.35 -9.63
N ALA A 14 -15.05 77.40 -9.76
CA ALA A 14 -13.63 77.31 -10.03
C ALA A 14 -12.89 76.91 -8.75
N ALA A 15 -11.96 75.96 -8.87
CA ALA A 15 -10.83 75.84 -7.94
C ALA A 15 -9.58 75.51 -8.75
N LEU A 16 -8.68 76.48 -8.79
CA LEU A 16 -7.34 76.43 -9.34
C LEU A 16 -6.50 75.40 -8.58
N GLY A 17 -5.74 74.57 -9.31
CA GLY A 17 -4.74 73.69 -8.72
C GLY A 17 -3.87 73.03 -9.79
N ALA A 18 -2.61 73.46 -9.86
CA ALA A 18 -1.63 73.14 -10.89
C ALA A 18 -1.46 71.64 -11.17
N ALA A 19 -1.41 71.28 -12.46
CA ALA A 19 -0.93 69.99 -12.93
C ALA A 19 0.60 69.95 -12.85
N ALA A 20 1.13 69.12 -11.95
CA ALA A 20 2.54 68.69 -11.98
C ALA A 20 2.60 67.27 -12.55
N LEU A 21 3.26 67.15 -13.71
CA LEU A 21 3.66 65.88 -14.31
C LEU A 21 4.59 65.13 -13.33
N LEU A 22 4.12 64.02 -12.77
CA LEU A 22 4.96 63.09 -12.02
C LEU A 22 5.46 62.00 -12.98
N LEU A 23 6.77 62.06 -13.27
CA LEU A 23 7.53 60.92 -13.79
C LEU A 23 7.48 59.78 -12.76
N PRO A 24 7.37 58.50 -13.18
CA PRO A 24 7.57 57.40 -12.24
C PRO A 24 9.05 57.34 -11.86
N ASN A 25 9.37 57.79 -10.65
CA ASN A 25 10.64 57.48 -10.02
C ASN A 25 10.70 55.96 -9.80
N ALA A 26 11.68 55.33 -10.44
CA ALA A 26 12.16 54.02 -10.08
C ALA A 26 12.58 54.06 -8.60
N ASN A 27 11.86 53.36 -7.73
CA ASN A 27 12.31 53.06 -6.39
C ASN A 27 13.42 52.01 -6.48
N ALA A 28 14.63 52.45 -6.79
CA ALA A 28 15.83 51.76 -6.37
C ALA A 28 15.91 51.93 -4.85
N SER A 29 15.41 50.94 -4.10
CA SER A 29 15.65 50.87 -2.66
C SER A 29 17.16 50.82 -2.48
N GLN A 30 17.70 51.86 -1.86
CA GLN A 30 19.09 51.91 -1.46
C GLN A 30 19.33 50.71 -0.54
N THR A 31 20.26 49.85 -0.95
CA THR A 31 20.78 48.78 -0.11
C THR A 31 21.59 49.42 1.01
N ASP A 32 20.99 49.47 2.20
CA ASP A 32 21.77 49.58 3.42
C ASP A 32 22.78 48.43 3.48
N PRO A 33 24.07 48.68 3.79
CA PRO A 33 25.08 47.62 3.93
C PRO A 33 24.95 46.80 5.22
N SER A 34 23.95 47.08 6.05
CA SER A 34 23.63 46.31 7.26
C SER A 34 22.97 44.99 6.85
N GLY A 35 23.64 43.87 7.13
CA GLY A 35 23.22 42.51 6.77
C GLY A 35 21.97 41.97 7.49
N ASP A 36 20.91 42.77 7.60
CA ASP A 36 19.62 42.44 8.22
C ASP A 36 18.47 42.56 7.21
N ALA A 37 18.62 41.95 6.03
CA ALA A 37 17.48 41.71 5.17
C ALA A 37 16.47 40.80 5.90
N ALA A 38 15.19 41.20 5.92
CA ALA A 38 14.13 40.40 6.50
C ALA A 38 14.09 38.99 5.84
N PRO A 39 13.86 37.91 6.61
CA PRO A 39 13.75 36.58 6.03
C PRO A 39 12.66 36.51 4.97
N ARG A 40 12.94 35.82 3.85
CA ARG A 40 11.97 35.61 2.79
C ARG A 40 11.03 34.46 3.13
N THR A 41 9.88 34.43 2.47
CA THR A 41 8.98 33.28 2.49
C THR A 41 9.37 32.29 1.38
N PHE A 42 9.13 31.01 1.63
CA PHE A 42 9.45 29.88 0.76
C PHE A 42 8.30 28.87 0.79
N GLY A 43 8.16 28.09 -0.29
CA GLY A 43 7.42 26.83 -0.25
C GLY A 43 8.26 25.73 0.39
N ALA A 44 7.61 24.71 0.94
CA ALA A 44 8.31 23.55 1.51
C ALA A 44 9.20 22.84 0.46
N ASN A 45 8.80 22.87 -0.81
CA ASN A 45 9.53 22.26 -1.93
C ASN A 45 10.84 23.01 -2.28
N ASP A 46 11.01 24.26 -1.84
CA ASP A 46 12.22 25.05 -2.09
C ASP A 46 13.38 24.69 -1.13
N VAL A 47 13.06 23.95 -0.06
CA VAL A 47 13.99 23.63 1.03
C VAL A 47 15.21 22.86 0.53
N PRO A 48 15.09 21.76 -0.25
CA PRO A 48 16.25 20.96 -0.64
C PRO A 48 17.27 21.76 -1.47
N ASP A 49 16.79 22.57 -2.42
CA ASP A 49 17.65 23.35 -3.32
C ASP A 49 18.41 24.45 -2.57
N LEU A 50 17.70 25.23 -1.74
CA LEU A 50 18.35 26.28 -0.96
C LEU A 50 19.32 25.69 0.07
N ALA A 51 18.91 24.63 0.76
CA ALA A 51 19.74 23.92 1.72
C ALA A 51 21.00 23.34 1.07
N GLY A 52 20.89 22.73 -0.12
CA GLY A 52 22.04 22.17 -0.85
C GLY A 52 23.06 23.22 -1.27
N ARG A 53 22.59 24.40 -1.74
CA ARG A 53 23.48 25.53 -2.06
C ARG A 53 24.18 26.07 -0.81
N LEU A 54 23.43 26.30 0.27
CA LEU A 54 23.99 26.81 1.52
C LEU A 54 24.93 25.80 2.17
N ALA A 55 24.62 24.49 2.15
CA ALA A 55 25.53 23.46 2.61
C ALA A 55 26.87 23.51 1.87
N SER A 56 26.84 23.70 0.54
CA SER A 56 28.04 23.80 -0.29
C SER A 56 28.87 25.07 -0.01
N GLN A 57 28.20 26.20 0.26
CA GLN A 57 28.86 27.48 0.56
C GLN A 57 29.43 27.55 1.98
N LEU A 58 28.71 26.98 2.94
CA LEU A 58 29.03 27.05 4.37
C LEU A 58 29.99 25.95 4.82
N GLY A 59 30.06 24.83 4.07
CA GLY A 59 30.93 23.69 4.41
C GLY A 59 30.64 23.16 5.81
N ASP A 60 31.69 23.02 6.63
CA ASP A 60 31.59 22.46 7.98
C ASP A 60 30.75 23.31 8.95
N ALA A 61 30.50 24.58 8.63
CA ALA A 61 29.61 25.43 9.40
C ALA A 61 28.13 25.03 9.25
N PHE A 62 27.75 24.27 8.20
CA PHE A 62 26.37 23.81 8.00
C PHE A 62 26.02 22.58 8.85
N ALA A 63 24.93 22.69 9.61
CA ALA A 63 24.43 21.66 10.54
C ALA A 63 22.99 21.21 10.24
N GLY A 64 22.61 21.24 8.96
CA GLY A 64 21.27 20.88 8.50
C GLY A 64 20.32 22.07 8.39
N SER A 65 19.09 21.80 7.97
CA SER A 65 18.05 22.80 7.78
C SER A 65 16.68 22.20 7.98
N TYR A 66 15.68 23.03 8.25
CA TYR A 66 14.29 22.62 8.33
C TYR A 66 13.35 23.72 7.87
N TYR A 67 12.13 23.32 7.51
CA TYR A 67 11.06 24.23 7.16
C TYR A 67 10.21 24.58 8.40
N ASN A 68 10.01 25.87 8.61
CA ASN A 68 9.04 26.41 9.54
C ASN A 68 7.77 26.77 8.76
N ALA A 69 6.75 25.91 8.85
CA ALA A 69 5.51 26.07 8.09
C ALA A 69 4.72 27.31 8.51
N ASP A 70 4.65 27.61 9.82
CA ASP A 70 3.89 28.74 10.35
C ASP A 70 4.36 30.09 9.80
N LYS A 71 5.68 30.21 9.59
CA LYS A 71 6.32 31.40 9.04
C LYS A 71 6.66 31.30 7.56
N GLN A 72 6.42 30.14 6.95
CA GLN A 72 6.85 29.79 5.60
C GLN A 72 8.34 30.08 5.37
N GLN A 73 9.19 29.72 6.32
CA GLN A 73 10.61 30.09 6.34
C GLN A 73 11.50 28.85 6.34
N ILE A 74 12.64 28.94 5.66
CA ILE A 74 13.70 27.94 5.76
C ILE A 74 14.64 28.38 6.88
N VAL A 75 14.82 27.50 7.87
CA VAL A 75 15.79 27.68 8.95
C VAL A 75 17.03 26.84 8.64
N VAL A 76 18.21 27.45 8.73
CA VAL A 76 19.49 26.80 8.47
C VAL A 76 20.32 26.82 9.74
N ASN A 77 20.73 25.63 10.17
CA ASN A 77 21.57 25.48 11.35
C ASN A 77 23.02 25.79 11.00
N VAL A 78 23.64 26.64 11.81
CA VAL A 78 25.03 27.05 11.71
C VAL A 78 25.76 26.66 12.99
N VAL A 79 26.90 25.99 12.87
CA VAL A 79 27.69 25.55 14.03
C VAL A 79 28.33 26.75 14.72
N GLY A 80 28.11 26.87 16.03
CA GLY A 80 28.74 27.90 16.86
C GLY A 80 28.36 29.33 16.46
N ASN A 81 29.29 30.26 16.65
CA ASN A 81 29.07 31.70 16.47
C ASN A 81 29.77 32.25 15.21
N ASP A 82 29.72 31.53 14.09
CA ASP A 82 30.30 31.97 12.82
C ASP A 82 29.44 33.09 12.20
N SER A 83 29.87 34.34 12.38
CA SER A 83 29.19 35.53 11.87
C SER A 83 29.14 35.61 10.34
N ASN A 84 30.13 35.02 9.65
CA ASN A 84 30.16 34.97 8.18
C ASN A 84 29.13 33.96 7.66
N ALA A 85 29.05 32.79 8.29
CA ALA A 85 28.03 31.79 7.96
C ALA A 85 26.62 32.32 8.21
N VAL A 86 26.39 32.96 9.37
CA VAL A 86 25.12 33.64 9.70
C VAL A 86 24.77 34.70 8.65
N SER A 87 25.73 35.55 8.25
CA SER A 87 25.51 36.56 7.22
C SER A 87 25.16 35.95 5.86
N THR A 88 25.81 34.85 5.50
CA THR A 88 25.57 34.12 4.24
C THR A 88 24.15 33.55 4.20
N VAL A 89 23.69 32.94 5.31
CA VAL A 89 22.31 32.44 5.44
C VAL A 89 21.30 33.59 5.32
N LYS A 90 21.52 34.72 6.01
CA LYS A 90 20.65 35.90 5.92
C LYS A 90 20.57 36.46 4.50
N LYS A 91 21.70 36.60 3.81
CA LYS A 91 21.76 37.05 2.40
C LYS A 91 20.99 36.13 1.45
N ALA A 92 20.99 34.83 1.74
CA ALA A 92 20.21 33.85 1.00
C ALA A 92 18.70 33.93 1.29
N GLY A 93 18.28 34.74 2.27
CA GLY A 93 16.88 34.94 2.67
C GLY A 93 16.38 33.93 3.69
N ALA A 94 17.22 33.00 4.14
CA ALA A 94 16.91 32.00 5.15
C ALA A 94 17.17 32.55 6.57
N VAL A 95 16.63 31.85 7.58
CA VAL A 95 16.81 32.20 9.00
C VAL A 95 17.98 31.39 9.55
N PRO A 96 19.08 32.02 10.00
CA PRO A 96 20.15 31.30 10.69
C PRO A 96 19.71 30.88 12.08
N ASN A 97 20.00 29.64 12.46
CA ASN A 97 19.86 29.11 13.80
C ASN A 97 21.22 28.59 14.27
N GLN A 98 21.77 29.17 15.34
CA GLN A 98 23.07 28.73 15.84
C GLN A 98 22.90 27.48 16.69
N VAL A 99 23.71 26.46 16.42
CA VAL A 99 23.61 25.15 17.06
C VAL A 99 24.98 24.61 17.48
N GLN A 100 24.98 23.62 18.37
CA GLN A 100 26.22 23.09 18.96
C GLN A 100 26.83 21.95 18.13
N ASN A 101 26.00 21.03 17.63
CA ASN A 101 26.46 19.85 16.93
C ASN A 101 26.59 20.09 15.43
N SER A 102 27.76 19.79 14.89
CA SER A 102 27.99 19.73 13.45
C SER A 102 27.36 18.48 12.82
N THR A 103 27.21 18.51 11.50
CA THR A 103 26.80 17.32 10.73
C THR A 103 27.78 16.16 10.89
N SER A 104 29.09 16.43 11.08
CA SER A 104 30.09 15.39 11.34
C SER A 104 29.93 14.75 12.73
N THR A 105 29.67 15.54 13.76
CA THR A 105 29.37 15.05 15.12
C THR A 105 28.15 14.14 15.12
N LEU A 106 27.04 14.59 14.50
CA LEU A 106 25.81 13.79 14.44
C LEU A 106 25.99 12.51 13.61
N ARG A 107 26.78 12.53 12.51
CA ARG A 107 27.12 11.31 11.77
C ARG A 107 27.98 10.34 12.57
N ALA A 108 28.96 10.83 13.31
CA ALA A 108 29.79 9.99 14.18
C ALA A 108 28.96 9.34 15.31
N ALA A 109 28.03 10.10 15.89
CA ALA A 109 27.09 9.60 16.89
C ALA A 109 26.16 8.51 16.32
N ALA A 110 25.62 8.72 15.12
CA ALA A 110 24.82 7.70 14.42
C ALA A 110 25.63 6.43 14.11
N GLY A 111 26.92 6.57 13.76
CA GLY A 111 27.83 5.43 13.59
C GLY A 111 28.08 4.65 14.90
N THR A 112 28.15 5.36 16.03
CA THR A 112 28.26 4.73 17.35
C THR A 112 26.99 3.97 17.73
N LEU A 113 25.79 4.53 17.47
CA LEU A 113 24.52 3.84 17.64
C LEU A 113 24.45 2.58 16.75
N ARG A 114 24.83 2.68 15.48
CA ARG A 114 24.86 1.53 14.56
C ARG A 114 25.79 0.41 15.03
N SER A 115 26.95 0.74 15.59
CA SER A 115 27.92 -0.26 16.04
C SER A 115 27.61 -0.89 17.41
N ARG A 116 26.91 -0.18 18.29
CA ARG A 116 26.72 -0.59 19.70
C ARG A 116 25.28 -0.82 20.13
N ALA A 117 24.32 -0.33 19.35
CA ALA A 117 22.90 -0.28 19.73
C ALA A 117 21.94 -0.64 18.58
N THR A 118 22.40 -1.45 17.62
CA THR A 118 21.52 -2.12 16.65
C THR A 118 20.77 -3.25 17.36
N ILE A 119 19.67 -2.89 18.00
CA ILE A 119 18.82 -3.77 18.80
C ILE A 119 17.46 -3.83 18.09
N PRO A 120 16.88 -5.01 17.84
CA PRO A 120 15.52 -5.10 17.31
C PRO A 120 14.54 -4.27 18.13
N GLY A 121 13.69 -3.47 17.46
CA GLY A 121 12.79 -2.52 18.11
C GLY A 121 13.37 -1.13 18.37
N THR A 122 14.53 -0.78 17.79
CA THR A 122 15.11 0.58 17.86
C THR A 122 15.21 1.26 16.49
N ALA A 123 15.07 2.58 16.50
CA ALA A 123 15.21 3.45 15.34
C ALA A 123 15.88 4.77 15.76
N TRP A 124 16.57 5.44 14.82
CA TRP A 124 17.12 6.77 15.09
C TRP A 124 17.11 7.66 13.85
N SER A 125 16.94 8.97 14.08
CA SER A 125 16.96 10.00 13.04
C SER A 125 17.65 11.27 13.56
N VAL A 126 18.17 12.10 12.65
CA VAL A 126 18.66 13.44 13.01
C VAL A 126 17.49 14.41 12.99
N ASP A 127 17.26 15.12 14.10
CA ASP A 127 16.27 16.17 14.19
C ASP A 127 16.95 17.54 14.05
N PRO A 128 16.85 18.21 12.89
CA PRO A 128 17.46 19.51 12.68
C PRO A 128 16.80 20.63 13.52
N ARG A 129 15.61 20.45 14.09
CA ARG A 129 14.99 21.49 14.94
C ARG A 129 15.68 21.61 16.28
N THR A 130 16.12 20.47 16.82
CA THR A 130 16.82 20.42 18.11
C THR A 130 18.30 20.14 17.99
N ASN A 131 18.79 19.89 16.76
CA ASN A 131 20.17 19.59 16.45
C ASN A 131 20.72 18.36 17.22
N GLU A 132 19.87 17.35 17.37
CA GLU A 132 20.14 16.12 18.12
C GLU A 132 19.73 14.88 17.31
N ILE A 133 20.26 13.70 17.67
CA ILE A 133 19.69 12.42 17.24
C ILE A 133 18.49 12.06 18.12
N ARG A 134 17.35 11.77 17.50
CA ARG A 134 16.19 11.18 18.15
C ARG A 134 16.25 9.67 18.05
N VAL A 135 16.52 9.01 19.15
CA VAL A 135 16.46 7.55 19.28
C VAL A 135 15.09 7.17 19.82
N THR A 136 14.40 6.26 19.13
CA THR A 136 13.14 5.68 19.57
C THR A 136 13.33 4.20 19.79
N ALA A 137 12.86 3.70 20.93
CA ALA A 137 12.79 2.28 21.23
C ALA A 137 11.34 1.89 21.46
N ASP A 138 10.92 0.78 20.88
CA ASP A 138 9.58 0.26 21.02
C ASP A 138 9.37 -0.44 22.38
N SER A 139 8.17 -0.96 22.63
CA SER A 139 7.80 -1.56 23.92
C SER A 139 8.61 -2.82 24.25
N THR A 140 9.14 -3.55 23.24
CA THR A 140 9.89 -4.81 23.40
C THR A 140 11.32 -4.61 23.89
N VAL A 141 11.89 -3.42 23.70
CA VAL A 141 13.24 -3.07 24.15
C VAL A 141 13.25 -2.85 25.67
N THR A 142 13.48 -3.92 26.43
CA THR A 142 13.45 -3.95 27.90
C THR A 142 14.74 -4.53 28.50
N GLY A 143 14.88 -4.46 29.83
CA GLY A 143 15.98 -5.10 30.57
C GLY A 143 17.36 -4.72 30.05
N ASN A 144 18.21 -5.72 29.80
CA ASN A 144 19.58 -5.50 29.32
C ASN A 144 19.63 -4.76 27.98
N ARG A 145 18.68 -4.99 27.07
CA ARG A 145 18.61 -4.28 25.77
C ARG A 145 18.37 -2.78 25.99
N TRP A 146 17.46 -2.43 26.90
CA TRP A 146 17.23 -1.03 27.29
C TRP A 146 18.48 -0.41 27.92
N ASN A 147 19.13 -1.12 28.85
CA ASN A 147 20.35 -0.62 29.51
C ASN A 147 21.50 -0.38 28.52
N THR A 148 21.68 -1.26 27.54
CA THR A 148 22.67 -1.08 26.45
C THR A 148 22.35 0.14 25.59
N LEU A 149 21.08 0.30 25.20
CA LEU A 149 20.64 1.46 24.41
C LEU A 149 20.84 2.77 25.18
N GLU A 150 20.39 2.82 26.43
CA GLU A 150 20.49 4.01 27.28
C GLU A 150 21.95 4.38 27.57
N SER A 151 22.81 3.41 27.91
CA SER A 151 24.24 3.66 28.14
C SER A 151 24.96 4.11 26.87
N THR A 152 24.59 3.56 25.70
CA THR A 152 25.11 4.01 24.41
C THR A 152 24.73 5.46 24.15
N VAL A 153 23.46 5.83 24.32
CA VAL A 153 22.98 7.22 24.16
C VAL A 153 23.69 8.17 25.13
N LYS A 154 23.83 7.79 26.40
CA LYS A 154 24.58 8.57 27.41
C LYS A 154 26.05 8.78 27.00
N SER A 155 26.69 7.77 26.40
CA SER A 155 28.09 7.85 25.97
C SER A 155 28.34 8.82 24.82
N LEU A 156 27.28 9.23 24.09
CA LEU A 156 27.40 10.22 23.01
C LEU A 156 27.61 11.65 23.52
N GLY A 157 27.33 11.90 24.80
CA GLY A 157 27.43 13.22 25.41
C GLY A 157 26.09 13.95 25.50
N SER A 158 26.01 14.92 26.41
CA SER A 158 24.82 15.75 26.61
C SER A 158 24.51 16.58 25.37
N GLY A 159 23.25 16.61 24.96
CA GLY A 159 22.80 17.42 23.82
C GLY A 159 23.16 16.85 22.46
N VAL A 160 23.62 15.58 22.36
CA VAL A 160 23.91 14.92 21.08
C VAL A 160 22.78 14.00 20.65
N ALA A 161 22.19 13.27 21.59
CA ALA A 161 21.10 12.35 21.33
C ALA A 161 20.13 12.27 22.51
N THR A 162 18.86 12.02 22.21
CA THR A 162 17.83 11.73 23.19
C THR A 162 17.16 10.41 22.89
N ILE A 163 16.72 9.71 23.93
CA ILE A 163 15.99 8.46 23.82
C ILE A 163 14.53 8.66 24.24
N LYS A 164 13.61 8.12 23.45
CA LYS A 164 12.17 8.03 23.77
C LYS A 164 11.73 6.57 23.70
N LYS A 165 10.88 6.17 24.65
CA LYS A 165 10.14 4.90 24.57
C LYS A 165 8.81 5.12 23.85
N SER A 166 8.53 4.28 22.86
CA SER A 166 7.20 4.17 22.23
C SER A 166 6.33 3.19 23.02
N ALA A 167 5.01 3.37 22.96
CA ALA A 167 4.06 2.49 23.61
C ALA A 167 3.83 1.17 22.82
N GLY A 168 3.98 1.21 21.49
CA GLY A 168 3.81 0.04 20.60
C GLY A 168 5.12 -0.64 20.23
N THR A 169 5.03 -1.70 19.43
CA THR A 169 6.14 -2.44 18.81
C THR A 169 6.36 -1.97 17.37
N PHE A 170 7.61 -1.91 16.89
CA PHE A 170 7.86 -1.70 15.47
C PHE A 170 7.51 -2.98 14.70
N LYS A 171 6.62 -2.85 13.73
CA LYS A 171 6.20 -3.93 12.84
C LYS A 171 6.27 -3.46 11.40
N THR A 172 6.58 -4.38 10.51
CA THR A 172 6.26 -4.22 9.09
C THR A 172 4.73 -4.17 8.96
N PHE A 173 4.24 -3.44 7.96
CA PHE A 173 2.80 -3.42 7.68
C PHE A 173 2.33 -4.82 7.26
N VAL A 174 1.09 -5.15 7.58
CA VAL A 174 0.50 -6.43 7.17
C VAL A 174 0.35 -6.50 5.65
N SER A 175 0.73 -7.63 5.08
CA SER A 175 0.73 -7.94 3.64
C SER A 175 -0.15 -9.16 3.36
N GLY A 176 -0.42 -9.43 2.08
CA GLY A 176 -1.14 -10.65 1.70
C GLY A 176 -0.44 -11.89 2.25
N GLY A 177 -1.19 -12.83 2.80
CA GLY A 177 -0.68 -14.04 3.46
C GLY A 177 -0.50 -13.93 4.97
N ASP A 178 -0.42 -12.71 5.53
CA ASP A 178 -0.19 -12.51 6.97
C ASP A 178 -1.37 -12.97 7.82
N ALA A 179 -1.07 -13.38 9.05
CA ALA A 179 -2.08 -13.78 10.01
C ALA A 179 -2.91 -12.58 10.48
N ILE A 180 -4.23 -12.74 10.44
CA ILE A 180 -5.18 -11.86 11.12
C ILE A 180 -5.91 -12.65 12.20
N PHE A 181 -6.19 -11.99 13.33
CA PHE A 181 -6.77 -12.60 14.51
C PHE A 181 -7.97 -11.81 14.99
N ALA A 182 -9.02 -12.52 15.40
CA ALA A 182 -10.15 -11.94 16.11
C ALA A 182 -10.34 -12.64 17.47
N GLN A 183 -10.81 -11.89 18.46
CA GLN A 183 -11.16 -12.43 19.77
C GLN A 183 -12.68 -12.55 19.83
N GLU A 184 -13.18 -13.78 19.88
CA GLU A 184 -14.61 -14.06 19.98
C GLU A 184 -14.92 -14.85 21.24
N ASN A 185 -16.18 -14.85 21.65
CA ASN A 185 -16.65 -15.61 22.81
C ASN A 185 -16.50 -17.12 22.55
N GLY A 186 -15.35 -17.68 22.93
CA GLY A 186 -15.01 -19.10 22.70
C GLY A 186 -13.57 -19.34 22.25
N GLY A 187 -12.81 -18.30 21.92
CA GLY A 187 -11.40 -18.42 21.58
C GLY A 187 -10.90 -17.37 20.59
N THR A 188 -9.69 -17.57 20.10
CA THR A 188 -9.11 -16.75 19.04
C THR A 188 -9.42 -17.37 17.69
N VAL A 189 -10.06 -16.61 16.81
CA VAL A 189 -10.22 -16.95 15.39
C VAL A 189 -8.96 -16.48 14.66
N ARG A 190 -8.43 -17.33 13.79
CA ARG A 190 -7.29 -17.02 12.92
C ARG A 190 -7.72 -17.17 11.47
N CYS A 191 -7.47 -16.14 10.68
CA CYS A 191 -7.54 -16.17 9.23
C CYS A 191 -6.27 -15.56 8.64
N SER A 192 -6.21 -15.48 7.32
CA SER A 192 -5.15 -14.81 6.58
C SER A 192 -5.69 -13.58 5.87
N LEU A 193 -4.86 -12.54 5.79
CA LEU A 193 -5.10 -11.39 4.92
C LEU A 193 -4.90 -11.85 3.47
N GLY A 194 -5.83 -11.55 2.57
CA GLY A 194 -5.74 -11.90 1.16
C GLY A 194 -4.96 -10.88 0.36
N PHE A 195 -5.55 -9.72 0.13
CA PHE A 195 -4.88 -8.64 -0.60
C PHE A 195 -5.21 -7.29 0.00
N ASN A 196 -4.19 -6.44 0.18
CA ASN A 196 -4.40 -5.02 0.46
C ASN A 196 -5.01 -4.35 -0.77
N VAL A 197 -6.06 -3.56 -0.53
CA VAL A 197 -6.87 -2.86 -1.53
C VAL A 197 -7.18 -1.45 -1.06
N THR A 198 -7.58 -0.59 -1.98
CA THR A 198 -8.21 0.69 -1.66
C THR A 198 -9.73 0.52 -1.76
N ALA A 199 -10.45 0.80 -0.67
CA ALA A 199 -11.91 0.76 -0.67
C ALA A 199 -12.49 1.86 -1.58
N SER A 200 -13.77 1.75 -1.92
CA SER A 200 -14.45 2.71 -2.82
C SER A 200 -14.48 4.16 -2.32
N ASP A 201 -14.34 4.36 -1.00
CA ASP A 201 -14.22 5.68 -0.36
C ASP A 201 -12.77 6.20 -0.26
N GLY A 202 -11.80 5.45 -0.79
CA GLY A 202 -10.38 5.78 -0.75
C GLY A 202 -9.65 5.30 0.51
N SER A 203 -10.35 4.67 1.45
CA SER A 203 -9.73 4.16 2.69
C SER A 203 -8.84 2.94 2.40
N PRO A 204 -7.70 2.80 3.11
CA PRO A 204 -6.92 1.58 3.05
C PRO A 204 -7.73 0.42 3.65
N ALA A 205 -7.75 -0.70 2.95
CA ALA A 205 -8.50 -1.89 3.32
C ALA A 205 -7.76 -3.15 2.87
N PHE A 206 -8.31 -4.32 3.23
CA PHE A 206 -7.88 -5.60 2.69
C PHE A 206 -9.07 -6.51 2.43
N LEU A 207 -8.87 -7.45 1.51
CA LEU A 207 -9.77 -8.57 1.26
C LEU A 207 -9.34 -9.78 2.08
N THR A 208 -10.31 -10.52 2.60
CA THR A 208 -10.16 -11.85 3.22
C THR A 208 -11.40 -12.69 2.92
N ALA A 209 -11.51 -13.90 3.48
CA ALA A 209 -12.69 -14.74 3.29
C ALA A 209 -13.92 -14.16 4.00
N GLY A 210 -15.09 -14.40 3.42
CA GLY A 210 -16.39 -13.95 3.92
C GLY A 210 -16.76 -14.62 5.23
N HIS A 211 -16.51 -15.92 5.36
CA HIS A 211 -16.74 -16.63 6.62
C HIS A 211 -15.89 -16.07 7.77
N CYS A 212 -14.70 -15.54 7.49
CA CYS A 212 -13.93 -14.77 8.47
C CYS A 212 -14.65 -13.45 8.81
N GLY A 213 -15.06 -12.69 7.80
CA GLY A 213 -15.81 -11.43 8.00
C GLY A 213 -17.13 -11.59 8.77
N VAL A 214 -17.82 -12.73 8.61
CA VAL A 214 -19.05 -13.07 9.35
C VAL A 214 -18.73 -13.55 10.77
N ALA A 215 -17.61 -14.26 10.96
CA ALA A 215 -17.22 -14.79 12.26
C ALA A 215 -16.83 -13.70 13.27
N ALA A 216 -16.27 -12.57 12.81
CA ALA A 216 -15.84 -11.48 13.69
C ALA A 216 -15.92 -10.11 13.02
N ALA A 217 -16.33 -9.09 13.79
CA ALA A 217 -16.47 -7.72 13.30
C ALA A 217 -15.14 -6.93 13.24
N GLN A 218 -14.13 -7.36 14.00
CA GLN A 218 -12.88 -6.62 14.17
C GLN A 218 -11.68 -7.57 14.17
N TRP A 219 -10.59 -7.11 13.54
CA TRP A 219 -9.40 -7.92 13.29
C TRP A 219 -8.13 -7.22 13.75
N SER A 220 -7.23 -8.00 14.36
CA SER A 220 -5.88 -7.61 14.77
C SER A 220 -4.85 -8.33 13.92
N ASP A 221 -3.66 -7.76 13.76
CA ASP A 221 -2.52 -8.40 13.12
C ASP A 221 -1.64 -9.23 14.09
N SER A 222 -2.11 -9.41 15.32
CA SER A 222 -1.42 -10.23 16.31
C SER A 222 -2.40 -10.96 17.23
N ALA A 223 -2.02 -12.17 17.64
CA ALA A 223 -2.83 -12.96 18.57
C ALA A 223 -2.97 -12.21 19.91
N GLY A 224 -4.21 -11.96 20.32
CA GLY A 224 -4.53 -11.16 21.52
C GLY A 224 -4.22 -9.66 21.40
N GLY A 225 -3.88 -9.18 20.20
CA GLY A 225 -3.65 -7.76 19.94
C GLY A 225 -4.93 -6.93 19.94
N GLN A 226 -4.76 -5.60 19.98
CA GLN A 226 -5.88 -4.70 19.74
C GLN A 226 -6.29 -4.74 18.26
N PRO A 227 -7.59 -4.60 17.93
CA PRO A 227 -8.02 -4.46 16.56
C PRO A 227 -7.32 -3.31 15.83
N ILE A 228 -7.03 -3.53 14.56
CA ILE A 228 -6.49 -2.54 13.63
C ILE A 228 -7.41 -2.29 12.44
N ALA A 229 -8.44 -3.11 12.29
CA ALA A 229 -9.34 -3.08 11.15
C ALA A 229 -10.73 -3.61 11.53
N SER A 230 -11.74 -3.09 10.85
CA SER A 230 -13.15 -3.41 11.05
C SER A 230 -13.80 -3.87 9.75
N VAL A 231 -14.67 -4.88 9.83
CA VAL A 231 -15.38 -5.42 8.66
C VAL A 231 -16.35 -4.37 8.12
N ASP A 232 -16.23 -4.05 6.82
CA ASP A 232 -17.13 -3.14 6.10
C ASP A 232 -18.23 -3.92 5.38
N GLN A 233 -17.85 -5.00 4.68
CA GLN A 233 -18.74 -5.85 3.90
C GLN A 233 -18.28 -7.30 4.03
N ALA A 234 -19.21 -8.24 4.18
CA ALA A 234 -18.92 -9.67 4.17
C ALA A 234 -20.04 -10.44 3.47
N THR A 235 -19.66 -11.42 2.66
CA THR A 235 -20.58 -12.32 1.94
C THR A 235 -20.16 -13.75 2.24
N PHE A 236 -20.99 -14.46 3.01
CA PHE A 236 -20.90 -15.91 3.23
C PHE A 236 -22.14 -16.42 3.99
N PRO A 237 -22.72 -17.58 3.63
CA PRO A 237 -22.55 -18.29 2.37
C PRO A 237 -23.37 -17.63 1.24
N GLY A 238 -23.48 -18.27 0.07
CA GLY A 238 -24.32 -17.83 -1.04
C GLY A 238 -23.51 -17.32 -2.22
N ASP A 239 -23.64 -16.03 -2.53
CA ASP A 239 -23.07 -15.37 -3.71
C ASP A 239 -21.53 -15.22 -3.66
N GLY A 240 -20.88 -15.76 -2.62
CA GLY A 240 -19.44 -15.84 -2.51
C GLY A 240 -18.96 -16.14 -1.09
N ASP A 241 -17.63 -16.11 -0.95
CA ASP A 241 -16.92 -16.17 0.32
C ASP A 241 -15.79 -15.12 0.36
N PHE A 242 -16.18 -13.84 0.49
CA PHE A 242 -15.24 -12.72 0.62
C PHE A 242 -15.71 -11.69 1.64
N SER A 243 -14.74 -10.92 2.16
CA SER A 243 -14.96 -9.81 3.06
C SER A 243 -14.02 -8.66 2.72
N LEU A 244 -14.55 -7.43 2.75
CA LEU A 244 -13.78 -6.19 2.75
C LEU A 244 -13.64 -5.71 4.20
N VAL A 245 -12.40 -5.55 4.65
CA VAL A 245 -12.07 -5.10 6.00
C VAL A 245 -11.25 -3.82 5.91
N LYS A 246 -11.75 -2.73 6.50
CA LYS A 246 -11.11 -1.41 6.45
C LYS A 246 -10.17 -1.24 7.63
N TYR A 247 -8.97 -0.71 7.40
CA TYR A 247 -8.10 -0.32 8.50
C TYR A 247 -8.72 0.85 9.27
N ASP A 248 -8.67 0.79 10.59
CA ASP A 248 -9.27 1.82 11.45
C ASP A 248 -8.46 3.14 11.42
N ASP A 249 -7.15 3.06 11.15
CA ASP A 249 -6.29 4.21 10.92
C ASP A 249 -6.23 4.55 9.41
N PRO A 250 -6.76 5.70 8.97
CA PRO A 250 -6.74 6.10 7.56
C PRO A 250 -5.33 6.42 7.03
N ALA A 251 -4.33 6.58 7.91
CA ALA A 251 -2.94 6.75 7.53
C ALA A 251 -2.19 5.41 7.37
N THR A 252 -2.88 4.28 7.50
CA THR A 252 -2.28 2.95 7.32
C THR A 252 -1.72 2.79 5.92
N GLN A 253 -0.43 2.45 5.84
CA GLN A 253 0.21 2.10 4.57
C GLN A 253 -0.05 0.61 4.31
N ALA A 254 -0.87 0.32 3.31
CA ALA A 254 -1.25 -1.03 2.92
C ALA A 254 -0.62 -1.37 1.55
N PRO A 255 0.63 -1.86 1.51
CA PRO A 255 1.30 -2.16 0.25
C PRO A 255 0.58 -3.28 -0.51
N SER A 256 0.46 -3.15 -1.83
CA SER A 256 -0.14 -4.18 -2.68
C SER A 256 0.87 -5.28 -2.97
N GLU A 257 1.11 -6.11 -1.96
CA GLU A 257 2.07 -7.22 -2.02
C GLU A 257 1.60 -8.42 -1.19
N VAL A 258 2.16 -9.59 -1.48
CA VAL A 258 2.03 -10.82 -0.70
C VAL A 258 3.38 -11.10 -0.03
N ASP A 259 3.39 -11.38 1.28
CA ASP A 259 4.56 -11.92 1.98
C ASP A 259 4.72 -13.39 1.60
N ALA A 260 5.69 -13.69 0.72
CA ALA A 260 5.98 -15.05 0.27
C ALA A 260 6.81 -15.85 1.30
N GLY A 261 7.03 -15.29 2.49
CA GLY A 261 7.84 -15.86 3.55
C GLY A 261 9.33 -15.60 3.35
N ASN A 262 10.12 -15.91 4.40
CA ASN A 262 11.59 -15.75 4.40
C ASN A 262 12.09 -14.34 4.05
N GLY A 263 11.27 -13.31 4.29
CA GLY A 263 11.57 -11.92 3.95
C GLY A 263 11.47 -11.59 2.46
N GLN A 264 10.79 -12.43 1.67
CA GLN A 264 10.50 -12.19 0.27
C GLN A 264 9.06 -11.70 0.11
N THR A 265 8.85 -10.71 -0.76
CA THR A 265 7.50 -10.27 -1.14
C THR A 265 7.28 -10.40 -2.64
N VAL A 266 6.03 -10.65 -3.03
CA VAL A 266 5.58 -10.62 -4.42
C VAL A 266 4.65 -9.42 -4.60
N GLN A 267 5.05 -8.48 -5.44
CA GLN A 267 4.22 -7.33 -5.75
C GLN A 267 2.98 -7.77 -6.52
N ILE A 268 1.82 -7.28 -6.11
CA ILE A 268 0.54 -7.55 -6.75
C ILE A 268 0.15 -6.33 -7.57
N ASN A 269 0.09 -6.51 -8.88
CA ASN A 269 -0.05 -5.40 -9.82
C ASN A 269 -1.44 -5.30 -10.44
N GLN A 270 -2.20 -6.40 -10.46
CA GLN A 270 -3.50 -6.48 -11.11
C GLN A 270 -4.31 -7.66 -10.55
N ALA A 271 -5.62 -7.64 -10.77
CA ALA A 271 -6.46 -8.83 -10.65
C ALA A 271 -6.53 -9.57 -11.99
N ALA A 272 -6.64 -10.89 -11.96
CA ALA A 272 -6.84 -11.72 -13.14
C ALA A 272 -7.81 -12.87 -12.83
N ASP A 273 -8.62 -13.24 -13.81
CA ASP A 273 -9.43 -14.46 -13.75
C ASP A 273 -8.54 -15.69 -13.87
N ALA A 274 -8.92 -16.77 -13.18
CA ALA A 274 -8.23 -18.05 -13.24
C ALA A 274 -8.51 -18.78 -14.56
N ALA A 275 -7.54 -19.56 -15.03
CA ALA A 275 -7.71 -20.49 -16.15
C ALA A 275 -7.36 -21.93 -15.72
N VAL A 276 -8.15 -22.91 -16.14
CA VAL A 276 -7.82 -24.33 -15.89
C VAL A 276 -6.45 -24.68 -16.49
N GLY A 277 -5.60 -25.34 -15.71
CA GLY A 277 -4.22 -25.65 -16.05
C GLY A 277 -3.21 -24.54 -15.69
N GLN A 278 -3.68 -23.41 -15.17
CA GLN A 278 -2.80 -22.32 -14.71
C GLN A 278 -2.09 -22.71 -13.42
N GLN A 279 -0.76 -22.53 -13.41
CA GLN A 279 0.03 -22.59 -12.19
C GLN A 279 -0.29 -21.40 -11.29
N VAL A 280 -0.54 -21.68 -10.02
CA VAL A 280 -0.88 -20.69 -8.99
C VAL A 280 -0.09 -20.97 -7.71
N PHE A 281 0.04 -19.93 -6.90
CA PHE A 281 0.69 -19.93 -5.60
C PHE A 281 -0.32 -19.47 -4.57
N ARG A 282 -0.41 -20.18 -3.45
CA ARG A 282 -1.21 -19.79 -2.31
C ARG A 282 -0.29 -19.42 -1.16
N MET A 283 -0.51 -18.24 -0.59
CA MET A 283 0.07 -17.85 0.70
C MET A 283 -1.01 -17.81 1.77
N GLY A 284 -0.69 -18.33 2.95
CA GLY A 284 -1.61 -18.44 4.07
C GLY A 284 -0.84 -18.56 5.37
N SER A 285 -1.44 -18.07 6.44
CA SER A 285 -0.72 -17.85 7.67
C SER A 285 -0.38 -19.15 8.42
N THR A 286 -1.10 -20.25 8.17
CA THR A 286 -0.88 -21.52 8.87
C THR A 286 0.17 -22.36 8.17
N THR A 287 0.02 -22.61 6.86
CA THR A 287 0.89 -23.53 6.11
C THR A 287 1.98 -22.80 5.31
N GLY A 288 1.89 -21.48 5.18
CA GLY A 288 2.85 -20.69 4.41
C GLY A 288 2.58 -20.75 2.92
N LEU A 289 3.64 -20.63 2.12
CA LEU A 289 3.58 -20.60 0.67
C LEU A 289 3.56 -22.02 0.09
N HIS A 290 2.55 -22.31 -0.71
CA HIS A 290 2.43 -23.54 -1.49
C HIS A 290 2.02 -23.23 -2.92
N ASP A 291 2.29 -24.14 -3.84
CA ASP A 291 1.95 -24.00 -5.25
C ASP A 291 1.15 -25.20 -5.75
N GLY A 292 0.54 -25.03 -6.91
CA GLY A 292 -0.28 -26.04 -7.58
C GLY A 292 -0.96 -25.48 -8.81
N THR A 293 -2.02 -26.14 -9.25
CA THR A 293 -2.67 -25.88 -10.53
C THR A 293 -4.18 -25.67 -10.34
N VAL A 294 -4.75 -24.77 -11.11
CA VAL A 294 -6.21 -24.65 -11.25
C VAL A 294 -6.75 -25.87 -11.97
N THR A 295 -7.60 -26.65 -11.32
CA THR A 295 -8.19 -27.88 -11.86
C THR A 295 -9.63 -27.70 -12.34
N GLY A 296 -10.31 -26.65 -11.88
CA GLY A 296 -11.68 -26.34 -12.26
C GLY A 296 -12.06 -24.88 -11.98
N LEU A 297 -13.12 -24.43 -12.64
CA LEU A 297 -13.76 -23.12 -12.46
C LEU A 297 -15.26 -23.33 -12.19
N ASP A 298 -15.93 -22.30 -11.69
CA ASP A 298 -17.36 -22.31 -11.35
C ASP A 298 -17.77 -23.44 -10.40
N ALA A 299 -16.86 -23.83 -9.51
CA ALA A 299 -17.10 -24.85 -8.52
C ALA A 299 -18.18 -24.42 -7.53
N THR A 300 -19.02 -25.38 -7.13
CA THR A 300 -20.03 -25.22 -6.09
C THR A 300 -19.66 -26.10 -4.90
N VAL A 301 -19.53 -25.48 -3.72
CA VAL A 301 -19.18 -26.17 -2.48
C VAL A 301 -20.34 -26.03 -1.50
N ASN A 302 -20.74 -27.15 -0.89
CA ASN A 302 -21.80 -27.18 0.12
C ASN A 302 -21.17 -27.30 1.51
N TYR A 303 -20.89 -26.17 2.14
CA TYR A 303 -20.40 -26.11 3.51
C TYR A 303 -21.54 -26.40 4.52
N PRO A 304 -21.22 -26.78 5.77
CA PRO A 304 -22.22 -26.91 6.83
C PRO A 304 -23.10 -25.66 7.02
N GLU A 305 -22.53 -24.48 6.79
CA GLU A 305 -23.17 -23.17 6.89
C GLU A 305 -24.07 -22.85 5.70
N GLY A 306 -23.75 -23.42 4.52
CA GLY A 306 -24.53 -23.24 3.29
C GLY A 306 -23.72 -23.44 2.01
N THR A 307 -24.38 -23.27 0.88
CA THR A 307 -23.79 -23.41 -0.45
C THR A 307 -23.08 -22.14 -0.89
N VAL A 308 -21.87 -22.27 -1.46
CA VAL A 308 -21.13 -21.21 -2.15
C VAL A 308 -20.87 -21.65 -3.58
N THR A 309 -21.04 -20.74 -4.54
CA THR A 309 -20.90 -21.02 -5.98
C THR A 309 -19.86 -20.12 -6.63
N GLY A 310 -19.42 -20.45 -7.85
CA GLY A 310 -18.49 -19.61 -8.61
C GLY A 310 -17.04 -19.67 -8.12
N LEU A 311 -16.66 -20.74 -7.42
CA LEU A 311 -15.32 -20.89 -6.85
C LEU A 311 -14.32 -21.46 -7.87
N ILE A 312 -13.05 -21.12 -7.68
CA ILE A 312 -11.91 -21.72 -8.39
C ILE A 312 -11.54 -22.98 -7.64
N GLN A 313 -11.37 -24.10 -8.33
CA GLN A 313 -10.88 -25.36 -7.77
C GLN A 313 -9.40 -25.55 -8.11
N THR A 314 -8.60 -25.96 -7.13
CA THR A 314 -7.17 -26.24 -7.31
C THR A 314 -6.75 -27.49 -6.55
N ASP A 315 -5.55 -28.01 -6.86
CA ASP A 315 -4.87 -29.05 -6.08
C ASP A 315 -3.86 -28.48 -5.05
N VAL A 316 -3.84 -27.16 -4.84
CA VAL A 316 -3.00 -26.51 -3.83
C VAL A 316 -3.52 -26.90 -2.44
N CYS A 317 -2.64 -27.33 -1.53
CA CYS A 317 -3.05 -27.66 -0.16
C CYS A 317 -3.34 -26.39 0.67
N ALA A 318 -4.26 -26.51 1.63
CA ALA A 318 -4.55 -25.49 2.64
C ALA A 318 -5.09 -26.15 3.92
N GLU A 319 -4.88 -25.49 5.06
CA GLU A 319 -5.33 -25.96 6.39
C GLU A 319 -6.06 -24.85 7.16
N PRO A 320 -6.77 -25.18 8.27
CA PRO A 320 -7.44 -24.17 9.09
C PRO A 320 -6.52 -22.99 9.45
N GLY A 321 -7.00 -21.77 9.16
CA GLY A 321 -6.25 -20.52 9.32
C GLY A 321 -5.61 -19.99 8.04
N ASP A 322 -5.52 -20.79 6.96
CA ASP A 322 -5.17 -20.28 5.62
C ASP A 322 -6.34 -19.60 4.90
N SER A 323 -7.56 -19.73 5.45
CA SER A 323 -8.76 -19.04 5.01
C SER A 323 -8.51 -17.55 4.79
N GLY A 324 -8.96 -17.03 3.65
CA GLY A 324 -8.76 -15.66 3.20
C GLY A 324 -7.39 -15.37 2.58
N GLY A 325 -6.45 -16.30 2.67
CA GLY A 325 -5.10 -16.15 2.12
C GLY A 325 -5.07 -15.97 0.61
N SER A 326 -4.00 -15.36 0.12
CA SER A 326 -3.82 -14.98 -1.27
C SER A 326 -3.61 -16.20 -2.17
N LEU A 327 -4.35 -16.30 -3.27
CA LEU A 327 -4.03 -17.11 -4.45
C LEU A 327 -3.57 -16.16 -5.56
N PHE A 328 -2.35 -16.34 -6.06
CA PHE A 328 -1.71 -15.42 -7.00
C PHE A 328 -0.79 -16.16 -7.97
N THR A 329 -0.35 -15.45 -9.01
CA THR A 329 0.61 -15.96 -9.99
C THR A 329 2.03 -15.44 -9.73
N GLN A 330 3.04 -16.13 -10.24
CA GLN A 330 4.44 -15.73 -10.07
C GLN A 330 4.75 -14.32 -10.61
N ASP A 331 4.02 -13.86 -11.62
CA ASP A 331 4.15 -12.53 -12.21
C ASP A 331 3.35 -11.43 -11.47
N GLY A 332 2.72 -11.77 -10.35
CA GLY A 332 2.09 -10.79 -9.46
C GLY A 332 0.65 -10.44 -9.83
N SER A 333 -0.11 -11.38 -10.40
CA SER A 333 -1.56 -11.22 -10.58
C SER A 333 -2.29 -11.86 -9.41
N ALA A 334 -3.23 -11.12 -8.80
CA ALA A 334 -4.15 -11.66 -7.80
C ALA A 334 -5.24 -12.48 -8.49
N VAL A 335 -5.47 -13.70 -8.00
CA VAL A 335 -6.39 -14.67 -8.62
C VAL A 335 -7.57 -14.98 -7.70
N GLY A 336 -7.33 -15.24 -6.41
CA GLY A 336 -8.40 -15.59 -5.50
C GLY A 336 -8.06 -15.54 -4.01
N LEU A 337 -9.06 -15.81 -3.18
CA LEU A 337 -8.99 -15.84 -1.72
C LEU A 337 -9.34 -17.25 -1.24
N THR A 338 -8.53 -17.85 -0.36
CA THR A 338 -8.80 -19.21 0.16
C THR A 338 -10.18 -19.26 0.83
N SER A 339 -11.09 -20.10 0.35
CA SER A 339 -12.41 -20.31 0.98
C SER A 339 -12.36 -21.52 1.91
N GLY A 340 -12.04 -22.68 1.38
CA GLY A 340 -11.91 -23.92 2.14
C GLY A 340 -11.62 -25.10 1.23
N GLY A 341 -11.54 -26.30 1.79
CA GLY A 341 -11.14 -27.47 1.03
C GLY A 341 -11.23 -28.77 1.81
N SER A 342 -10.65 -29.81 1.25
CA SER A 342 -10.48 -31.12 1.88
C SER A 342 -9.04 -31.59 1.76
N GLY A 343 -8.62 -32.46 2.69
CA GLY A 343 -7.23 -32.93 2.77
C GLY A 343 -6.36 -32.07 3.69
N ASP A 344 -5.04 -32.21 3.53
CA ASP A 344 -4.03 -31.47 4.30
C ASP A 344 -2.72 -31.31 3.49
N CYS A 345 -1.77 -30.53 4.00
CA CYS A 345 -0.50 -30.30 3.30
C CYS A 345 0.49 -31.48 3.37
N THR A 346 0.10 -32.62 3.96
CA THR A 346 0.88 -33.86 4.00
C THR A 346 0.41 -34.87 2.95
N SER A 347 -0.91 -35.01 2.80
CA SER A 347 -1.57 -36.00 1.94
C SER A 347 -2.08 -35.40 0.63
N GLY A 348 -2.04 -34.08 0.50
CA GLY A 348 -2.67 -33.34 -0.60
C GLY A 348 -4.17 -33.16 -0.37
N GLY A 349 -4.83 -32.52 -1.33
CA GLY A 349 -6.23 -32.16 -1.18
C GLY A 349 -6.78 -31.37 -2.34
N GLU A 350 -8.04 -30.96 -2.18
CA GLU A 350 -8.71 -30.03 -3.08
C GLU A 350 -9.03 -28.77 -2.30
N THR A 351 -8.60 -27.61 -2.81
CA THR A 351 -8.88 -26.32 -2.19
C THR A 351 -9.62 -25.43 -3.16
N PHE A 352 -10.63 -24.74 -2.64
CA PHE A 352 -11.50 -23.82 -3.35
C PHE A 352 -11.22 -22.38 -2.96
N PHE A 353 -11.28 -21.49 -3.95
CA PHE A 353 -10.94 -20.09 -3.80
C PHE A 353 -12.03 -19.21 -4.39
N GLN A 354 -12.36 -18.14 -3.67
CA GLN A 354 -13.20 -17.07 -4.18
C GLN A 354 -12.42 -16.24 -5.20
N PRO A 355 -12.87 -16.08 -6.46
CA PRO A 355 -12.24 -15.18 -7.41
C PRO A 355 -12.11 -13.76 -6.86
N VAL A 356 -10.90 -13.18 -6.97
CA VAL A 356 -10.66 -11.82 -6.47
C VAL A 356 -11.36 -10.77 -7.33
N THR A 357 -11.52 -11.03 -8.63
CA THR A 357 -12.25 -10.16 -9.58
C THR A 357 -13.71 -9.98 -9.14
N THR A 358 -14.38 -11.06 -8.76
CA THR A 358 -15.73 -11.03 -8.18
C THR A 358 -15.78 -10.23 -6.87
N ALA A 359 -14.82 -10.43 -5.96
CA ALA A 359 -14.78 -9.70 -4.68
C ALA A 359 -14.56 -8.19 -4.88
N LEU A 360 -13.67 -7.80 -5.78
CA LEU A 360 -13.41 -6.40 -6.12
C LEU A 360 -14.65 -5.75 -6.77
N GLN A 361 -15.30 -6.46 -7.69
CA GLN A 361 -16.53 -5.97 -8.33
C GLN A 361 -17.66 -5.76 -7.32
N ALA A 362 -17.87 -6.70 -6.40
CA ALA A 362 -18.94 -6.63 -5.41
C ALA A 362 -18.71 -5.50 -4.39
N THR A 363 -17.46 -5.30 -3.98
CA THR A 363 -17.11 -4.34 -2.92
C THR A 363 -16.82 -2.94 -3.44
N GLY A 364 -16.52 -2.81 -4.74
CA GLY A 364 -16.02 -1.58 -5.36
C GLY A 364 -14.59 -1.22 -4.97
N ALA A 365 -13.85 -2.15 -4.34
CA ALA A 365 -12.45 -1.95 -3.99
C ALA A 365 -11.53 -2.11 -5.22
N THR A 366 -10.32 -1.56 -5.12
CA THR A 366 -9.31 -1.59 -6.20
C THR A 366 -7.96 -2.10 -5.69
N LEU A 367 -7.23 -2.84 -6.51
CA LEU A 367 -5.85 -3.26 -6.23
C LEU A 367 -4.86 -2.18 -6.67
N GLY A 368 -3.69 -2.16 -6.02
CA GLY A 368 -2.60 -1.24 -6.37
C GLY A 368 -2.91 0.24 -6.17
N ALA A 369 -1.96 1.08 -6.57
CA ALA A 369 -2.15 2.53 -6.62
C ALA A 369 -2.95 2.91 -7.88
N GLY A 370 -4.24 2.56 -7.89
CA GLY A 370 -5.23 3.07 -8.84
C GLY A 370 -5.22 2.43 -10.23
N ASP A 371 -5.81 1.23 -10.35
CA ASP A 371 -6.31 0.76 -11.64
C ASP A 371 -7.62 1.47 -12.01
N ALA A 372 -7.46 2.65 -12.63
CA ALA A 372 -8.49 3.21 -13.48
C ALA A 372 -8.51 2.45 -14.83
N ALA A 373 -9.48 1.54 -14.95
CA ALA A 373 -10.11 1.04 -16.18
C ALA A 373 -9.28 0.23 -17.20
N GLY A 374 -9.76 -0.99 -17.49
CA GLY A 374 -9.97 -1.41 -18.89
C GLY A 374 -10.01 -2.90 -19.18
N SER A 375 -11.17 -3.35 -19.70
CA SER A 375 -11.45 -4.55 -20.53
C SER A 375 -11.92 -5.79 -19.75
N GLY A 376 -13.05 -6.42 -20.05
CA GLY A 376 -14.07 -6.17 -21.08
C GLY A 376 -15.28 -7.07 -20.83
N ASP A 377 -16.46 -6.49 -20.95
CA ASP A 377 -17.77 -7.15 -20.91
C ASP A 377 -17.86 -8.22 -22.01
N GLN A 378 -17.97 -9.49 -21.61
CA GLN A 378 -18.59 -10.54 -22.41
C GLN A 378 -19.73 -11.15 -21.60
N SER A 379 -20.81 -10.37 -21.47
CA SER A 379 -22.14 -10.90 -21.24
C SER A 379 -22.54 -11.82 -22.41
N VAL A 380 -22.60 -13.12 -22.13
CA VAL A 380 -23.16 -14.13 -23.04
C VAL A 380 -24.67 -14.11 -22.86
N ASP A 381 -25.40 -13.59 -23.85
CA ASP A 381 -26.86 -13.71 -23.96
C ASP A 381 -27.22 -14.99 -24.74
N PRO A 382 -27.91 -15.99 -24.14
CA PRO A 382 -28.33 -17.18 -24.86
C PRO A 382 -29.75 -16.97 -25.41
N GLY A 383 -29.86 -16.50 -26.65
CA GLY A 383 -31.16 -16.47 -27.29
C GLY A 383 -31.27 -15.79 -28.64
N ASN A 384 -30.80 -16.44 -29.72
CA ASN A 384 -31.66 -16.52 -30.90
C ASN A 384 -31.21 -17.61 -31.88
N THR A 385 -32.12 -18.54 -32.14
CA THR A 385 -32.09 -19.54 -33.19
C THR A 385 -32.08 -18.91 -34.58
N ALA A 386 -31.17 -19.34 -35.45
CA ALA A 386 -31.27 -19.12 -36.90
C ALA A 386 -30.76 -20.35 -37.67
N ASP A 387 -31.71 -21.15 -38.15
CA ASP A 387 -31.65 -21.80 -39.46
C ASP A 387 -32.38 -20.85 -40.43
N PRO A 388 -31.91 -20.63 -41.67
CA PRO A 388 -32.22 -21.57 -42.76
C PRO A 388 -31.08 -21.78 -43.77
N GLY A 389 -30.91 -23.03 -44.21
CA GLY A 389 -30.36 -23.33 -45.52
C GLY A 389 -31.33 -22.98 -46.66
N ASP A 390 -30.80 -22.46 -47.78
CA ASP A 390 -31.05 -23.02 -49.11
C ASP A 390 -30.20 -22.34 -50.23
N GLN A 391 -29.57 -23.22 -51.01
CA GLN A 391 -29.17 -23.20 -52.44
C GLN A 391 -28.67 -21.93 -53.15
N ALA A 392 -27.46 -22.02 -53.76
CA ALA A 392 -27.25 -22.41 -55.17
C ALA A 392 -25.90 -21.90 -55.73
N GLY A 393 -25.20 -22.73 -56.53
CA GLY A 393 -24.43 -22.23 -57.69
C GLY A 393 -22.94 -22.57 -57.83
N ALA A 394 -22.68 -23.76 -58.43
CA ALA A 394 -21.69 -24.05 -59.48
C ALA A 394 -20.17 -23.88 -59.28
N GLY A 395 -19.44 -25.00 -59.46
CA GLY A 395 -18.00 -25.02 -59.83
C GLY A 395 -17.28 -26.35 -59.53
N ASP A 396 -17.39 -27.34 -60.41
CA ASP A 396 -16.66 -28.62 -60.45
C ASP A 396 -15.38 -28.51 -61.34
N PRO A 397 -14.48 -29.52 -61.52
CA PRO A 397 -13.93 -30.59 -60.67
C PRO A 397 -12.39 -30.54 -60.56
N SER A 398 -11.79 -31.33 -59.65
CA SER A 398 -10.59 -32.15 -59.95
C SER A 398 -10.31 -33.23 -58.89
N ALA A 399 -10.84 -34.42 -59.17
CA ALA A 399 -10.30 -35.79 -59.05
C ALA A 399 -9.24 -36.20 -58.00
N GLY A 400 -9.56 -37.32 -57.34
CA GLY A 400 -8.65 -38.41 -56.93
C GLY A 400 -8.50 -38.56 -55.42
N GLY A 401 -8.86 -39.66 -54.73
CA GLY A 401 -9.26 -41.01 -55.12
C GLY A 401 -8.83 -41.98 -54.01
N ALA A 402 -9.75 -42.86 -53.60
CA ALA A 402 -9.61 -44.11 -52.81
C ALA A 402 -9.10 -43.99 -51.34
N ASP A 403 -9.78 -44.41 -50.26
CA ASP A 403 -10.68 -45.54 -49.92
C ASP A 403 -9.98 -46.67 -49.13
N LEU A 404 -10.70 -47.17 -48.11
CA LEU A 404 -10.56 -48.44 -47.36
C LEU A 404 -9.36 -48.61 -46.40
N SER A 405 -9.42 -49.28 -45.25
CA SER A 405 -10.48 -49.93 -44.45
C SER A 405 -9.78 -50.68 -43.29
N GLY A 406 -10.54 -51.09 -42.26
CA GLY A 406 -10.25 -52.29 -41.46
C GLY A 406 -9.68 -52.02 -40.07
N ARG A 407 -10.49 -52.08 -39.00
CA ARG A 407 -10.92 -53.29 -38.24
C ARG A 407 -9.77 -54.04 -37.55
N SER A 408 -9.85 -54.10 -36.23
CA SER A 408 -10.07 -55.31 -35.41
C SER A 408 -9.92 -54.93 -33.93
N GLU A 409 -10.99 -54.97 -33.14
CA GLU A 409 -11.47 -56.14 -32.38
C GLU A 409 -10.56 -56.54 -31.21
N ASN A 410 -11.06 -56.20 -30.02
CA ASN A 410 -10.84 -56.79 -28.69
C ASN A 410 -11.08 -58.33 -28.73
N PRO A 411 -10.57 -59.18 -27.82
CA PRO A 411 -11.23 -59.33 -26.50
C PRO A 411 -10.41 -59.90 -25.31
N GLY A 412 -10.99 -59.84 -24.11
CA GLY A 412 -10.80 -60.81 -23.00
C GLY A 412 -10.24 -60.20 -21.71
N ALA A 413 -11.00 -59.94 -20.63
CA ALA A 413 -11.82 -60.79 -19.74
C ALA A 413 -11.07 -61.32 -18.48
N GLY A 414 -11.69 -61.09 -17.30
CA GLY A 414 -11.36 -61.68 -15.98
C GLY A 414 -10.74 -60.64 -15.03
N GLY A 415 -11.23 -60.34 -13.83
CA GLY A 415 -12.21 -60.98 -12.95
C GLY A 415 -11.63 -61.02 -11.53
N GLY A 416 -12.36 -60.50 -10.52
CA GLY A 416 -12.25 -60.98 -9.14
C GLY A 416 -11.63 -60.07 -8.06
N GLN A 417 -12.53 -59.60 -7.18
CA GLN A 417 -12.44 -59.66 -5.70
C GLN A 417 -11.62 -58.64 -4.89
N ALA A 418 -12.37 -57.92 -4.05
CA ALA A 418 -11.95 -57.29 -2.80
C ALA A 418 -11.57 -58.33 -1.73
N PRO A 419 -10.94 -57.87 -0.62
CA PRO A 419 -11.62 -58.11 0.65
C PRO A 419 -11.58 -56.94 1.66
N GLU A 420 -12.51 -57.11 2.59
CA GLU A 420 -12.86 -56.46 3.85
C GLU A 420 -11.74 -56.28 4.90
N VAL A 421 -11.93 -55.19 5.67
CA VAL A 421 -11.82 -54.97 7.12
C VAL A 421 -11.12 -55.99 8.04
N GLY A 422 -10.30 -55.44 8.95
CA GLY A 422 -10.08 -56.01 10.29
C GLY A 422 -8.78 -55.62 10.98
N HIS A 423 -8.78 -54.51 11.75
CA HIS A 423 -8.54 -54.50 13.21
C HIS A 423 -8.62 -53.10 13.82
#